data_AF-A0A355C266-F1
#
_entry.id   AF-A0A355C266-F1
#
_cell.length_a   1.000
_cell.length_b   1.000
_cell.length_c   1.000
_cell.angle_alpha   90.00
_cell.angle_beta   90.00
_cell.angle_gamma   90.00
#
_symmetry.space_group_name_H-M   'P 1'
#
loop_
_entity.id
_entity.type
_entity.pdbx_description
1 polymer ?
#
loop_
_entity_poly.entity_id
_entity_poly.type
_entity_poly.pdbx_seq_one_letter_code
_entity_poly.pdbx_strand_id
1 'polypeptide(L)'
;MWTVTFGTTNGVASAVLNDIQRVTLDAANYWGRYINFGAQSLEIRVNIISLGSSTLAQAGPKTFEFTRTVGGADVFQSGPIFELQNQSDPNGATYDIGIDVNLDSINANEYFFGGLADPNVPFSKFDLFTILAHEIGHGLGFLSFDPVGATANRTEWDLFKSGNFFTGPRSVALFGGNVPLQSGDGSHLNVFDIMFPSISNGQRDFVSALDIAMLADAGLRILEPTGGDDLLFGFERNSGGGTLIGGDDAVALLGGNDWYDGLSGIDTIDGGGGDDTLIGGLANDSVLGGADDDLLIGFESNGATSPSSFDTDTLIGGDGNDTIVGAVNDVIDGGAGVDTLDLSSVGVGREVRVGAVFGLLETNLNLEIIIGTNFNDSLQGLDQDILLVGGGG
;
A
#
# COMPACT_ATOMS: atom_id res chain seq x y z
N MET A 1 -6.96 -13.43 -5.88
CA MET A 1 -6.06 -12.99 -6.98
C MET A 1 -6.89 -12.36 -8.09
N TRP A 2 -6.35 -11.39 -8.83
CA TRP A 2 -7.07 -10.67 -9.87
C TRP A 2 -6.90 -11.27 -11.26
N THR A 3 -7.94 -11.15 -12.10
CA THR A 3 -7.83 -11.38 -13.53
C THR A 3 -8.39 -10.18 -14.30
N VAL A 4 -7.75 -9.78 -15.40
CA VAL A 4 -8.18 -8.63 -16.22
C VAL A 4 -8.45 -9.09 -17.64
N THR A 5 -9.67 -8.84 -18.11
CA THR A 5 -10.11 -9.15 -19.48
C THR A 5 -10.66 -7.91 -20.17
N PHE A 6 -10.67 -7.94 -21.51
CA PHE A 6 -11.30 -6.88 -22.30
C PHE A 6 -12.70 -7.26 -22.77
N GLY A 7 -13.60 -6.27 -22.75
CA GLY A 7 -14.87 -6.29 -23.46
C GLY A 7 -14.77 -5.51 -24.77
N THR A 8 -15.37 -4.32 -24.81
CA THR A 8 -15.35 -3.47 -26.02
C THR A 8 -14.01 -2.75 -26.17
N THR A 9 -13.35 -2.82 -27.34
CA THR A 9 -12.04 -2.17 -27.58
C THR A 9 -11.90 -1.54 -28.97
N ASN A 10 -13.01 -1.21 -29.62
CA ASN A 10 -13.03 -0.79 -31.02
C ASN A 10 -12.17 0.46 -31.26
N GLY A 11 -11.26 0.40 -32.22
CA GLY A 11 -10.42 1.53 -32.63
C GLY A 11 -9.16 1.74 -31.79
N VAL A 12 -8.88 0.87 -30.82
CA VAL A 12 -7.69 0.98 -29.96
C VAL A 12 -6.59 0.05 -30.45
N ALA A 13 -5.35 0.56 -30.54
CA ALA A 13 -4.20 -0.24 -30.93
C ALA A 13 -3.85 -1.29 -29.86
N SER A 14 -3.40 -2.48 -30.28
CA SER A 14 -3.06 -3.57 -29.35
C SER A 14 -1.98 -3.19 -28.32
N ALA A 15 -1.04 -2.32 -28.67
CA ALA A 15 -0.02 -1.84 -27.73
C ALA A 15 -0.66 -1.08 -26.56
N VAL A 16 -1.62 -0.18 -26.85
CA VAL A 16 -2.35 0.58 -25.83
C VAL A 16 -3.22 -0.35 -24.98
N LEU A 17 -3.84 -1.38 -25.58
CA LEU A 17 -4.59 -2.38 -24.81
C LEU A 17 -3.68 -3.16 -23.85
N ASN A 18 -2.47 -3.54 -24.28
CA ASN A 18 -1.52 -4.21 -23.39
C ASN A 18 -1.07 -3.29 -22.25
N ASP A 19 -0.85 -2.01 -22.52
CA ASP A 19 -0.53 -1.01 -21.50
C ASP A 19 -1.68 -0.85 -20.50
N ILE A 20 -2.92 -0.71 -20.97
CA ILE A 20 -4.10 -0.63 -20.10
C ILE A 20 -4.21 -1.90 -19.25
N GLN A 21 -4.11 -3.08 -19.84
CA GLN A 21 -4.21 -4.34 -19.08
C GLN A 21 -3.16 -4.45 -17.98
N ARG A 22 -1.91 -4.09 -18.28
CA ARG A 22 -0.83 -4.04 -17.29
C ARG A 22 -1.17 -3.08 -16.16
N VAL A 23 -1.53 -1.83 -16.49
CA VAL A 23 -1.81 -0.81 -15.48
C VAL A 23 -3.06 -1.15 -14.65
N THR A 24 -4.09 -1.75 -15.25
CA THR A 24 -5.25 -2.28 -14.51
C THR A 24 -4.84 -3.38 -13.55
N LEU A 25 -3.96 -4.30 -13.97
CA LEU A 25 -3.47 -5.36 -13.10
C LEU A 25 -2.60 -4.79 -11.97
N ASP A 26 -1.76 -3.79 -12.25
CA ASP A 26 -0.98 -3.08 -11.23
C ASP A 26 -1.90 -2.42 -10.18
N ALA A 27 -2.92 -1.67 -10.62
CA ALA A 27 -3.90 -1.04 -9.75
C ALA A 27 -4.70 -2.06 -8.91
N ALA A 28 -5.11 -3.17 -9.53
CA ALA A 28 -5.80 -4.24 -8.84
C ALA A 28 -4.89 -4.93 -7.82
N ASN A 29 -3.66 -5.27 -8.19
CA ASN A 29 -2.70 -5.87 -7.28
C ASN A 29 -2.35 -4.93 -6.12
N TYR A 30 -2.36 -3.61 -6.33
CA TYR A 30 -2.18 -2.64 -5.25
C TYR A 30 -3.29 -2.74 -4.20
N TRP A 31 -4.57 -2.78 -4.62
CA TRP A 31 -5.69 -3.14 -3.72
C TRP A 31 -5.49 -4.52 -3.10
N GLY A 32 -4.96 -5.47 -3.88
CA GLY A 32 -4.73 -6.84 -3.46
C GLY A 32 -3.73 -7.02 -2.31
N ARG A 33 -2.86 -6.03 -2.06
CA ARG A 33 -1.96 -6.00 -0.91
C ARG A 33 -2.69 -5.98 0.43
N TYR A 34 -3.94 -5.52 0.44
CA TYR A 34 -4.71 -5.30 1.67
C TYR A 34 -5.95 -6.19 1.76
N ILE A 35 -6.28 -6.95 0.71
CA ILE A 35 -7.51 -7.74 0.63
C ILE A 35 -7.22 -9.21 0.95
N ASN A 36 -8.00 -9.77 1.86
CA ASN A 36 -7.99 -11.21 2.12
C ASN A 36 -8.92 -11.92 1.14
N PHE A 37 -8.33 -12.49 0.09
CA PHE A 37 -9.06 -13.23 -0.95
C PHE A 37 -9.61 -14.58 -0.48
N GLY A 38 -8.99 -15.20 0.54
CA GLY A 38 -9.20 -16.60 0.83
C GLY A 38 -8.94 -17.47 -0.41
N ALA A 39 -9.94 -18.23 -0.84
CA ALA A 39 -9.87 -19.08 -2.02
C ALA A 39 -10.39 -18.42 -3.31
N GLN A 40 -10.89 -17.18 -3.25
CA GLN A 40 -11.54 -16.52 -4.39
C GLN A 40 -10.54 -15.78 -5.29
N SER A 41 -10.96 -15.59 -6.54
CA SER A 41 -10.39 -14.59 -7.44
C SER A 41 -11.42 -13.50 -7.70
N LEU A 42 -10.99 -12.35 -8.23
CA LEU A 42 -11.91 -11.33 -8.73
C LEU A 42 -11.55 -11.01 -10.17
N GLU A 43 -12.57 -10.97 -11.03
CA GLU A 43 -12.49 -10.71 -12.45
C GLU A 43 -12.83 -9.25 -12.77
N ILE A 44 -11.91 -8.55 -13.42
CA ILE A 44 -12.14 -7.21 -13.96
C ILE A 44 -12.38 -7.31 -15.47
N ARG A 45 -13.45 -6.68 -15.96
CA ARG A 45 -13.66 -6.45 -17.38
C ARG A 45 -13.49 -4.97 -17.72
N VAL A 46 -12.50 -4.68 -18.54
CA VAL A 46 -12.24 -3.34 -19.07
C VAL A 46 -12.91 -3.17 -20.44
N ASN A 47 -13.71 -2.11 -20.60
CA ASN A 47 -14.18 -1.62 -21.88
C ASN A 47 -13.52 -0.29 -22.20
N ILE A 48 -13.29 -0.02 -23.48
CA ILE A 48 -12.83 1.26 -23.99
C ILE A 48 -13.96 1.87 -24.82
N ILE A 49 -14.60 2.90 -24.28
CA ILE A 49 -15.77 3.56 -24.88
C ILE A 49 -15.68 5.07 -24.70
N SER A 50 -16.38 5.83 -25.53
CA SER A 50 -16.46 7.29 -25.37
C SER A 50 -17.35 7.62 -24.17
N LEU A 51 -16.79 8.35 -23.20
CA LEU A 51 -17.50 8.82 -22.00
C LEU A 51 -17.75 10.33 -22.01
N GLY A 52 -17.33 11.02 -23.08
CA GLY A 52 -17.33 12.49 -23.14
C GLY A 52 -16.10 13.10 -22.49
N SER A 53 -16.01 14.43 -22.48
CA SER A 53 -14.74 15.13 -22.17
C SER A 53 -14.44 15.33 -20.68
N SER A 54 -15.36 14.99 -19.78
CA SER A 54 -15.23 15.26 -18.33
C SER A 54 -14.99 14.02 -17.48
N THR A 55 -15.12 12.82 -18.07
CA THR A 55 -15.04 11.55 -17.36
C THR A 55 -13.85 10.77 -17.89
N LEU A 56 -12.89 10.47 -17.03
CA LEU A 56 -11.69 9.72 -17.43
C LEU A 56 -11.94 8.21 -17.39
N ALA A 57 -12.67 7.74 -16.40
CA ALA A 57 -13.17 6.37 -16.35
C ALA A 57 -14.45 6.35 -15.51
N GLN A 58 -15.10 5.19 -15.49
CA GLN A 58 -16.18 4.88 -14.55
C GLN A 58 -16.20 3.37 -14.29
N ALA A 59 -16.64 2.96 -13.11
CA ALA A 59 -16.74 1.57 -12.75
C ALA A 59 -17.81 1.27 -11.72
N GLY A 60 -18.06 -0.02 -11.53
CA GLY A 60 -18.89 -0.54 -10.47
C GLY A 60 -18.91 -2.06 -10.44
N PRO A 61 -19.46 -2.65 -9.38
CA PRO A 61 -19.64 -4.08 -9.29
C PRO A 61 -20.68 -4.53 -10.30
N LYS A 62 -20.52 -5.75 -10.80
CA LYS A 62 -21.46 -6.36 -11.73
C LYS A 62 -22.81 -6.65 -11.10
N THR A 63 -22.80 -7.03 -9.83
CA THR A 63 -24.00 -7.39 -9.07
C THR A 63 -24.02 -6.72 -7.71
N PHE A 64 -25.22 -6.67 -7.15
CA PHE A 64 -25.46 -6.31 -5.76
C PHE A 64 -26.32 -7.42 -5.15
N GLU A 65 -25.82 -8.03 -4.09
CA GLU A 65 -26.44 -9.20 -3.47
C GLU A 65 -27.23 -8.79 -2.23
N PHE A 66 -28.49 -9.21 -2.15
CA PHE A 66 -29.30 -8.97 -0.97
C PHE A 66 -28.69 -9.66 0.26
N THR A 67 -28.51 -8.92 1.34
CA THR A 67 -27.97 -9.47 2.60
C THR A 67 -29.05 -9.59 3.67
N ARG A 68 -29.76 -8.50 3.96
CA ARG A 68 -30.77 -8.42 5.03
C ARG A 68 -31.71 -7.23 4.86
N THR A 69 -32.78 -7.20 5.64
CA THR A 69 -33.63 -6.02 5.80
C THR A 69 -33.34 -5.34 7.14
N VAL A 70 -33.06 -4.04 7.14
CA VAL A 70 -32.83 -3.22 8.35
C VAL A 70 -33.83 -2.07 8.38
N GLY A 71 -34.65 -1.99 9.42
CA GLY A 71 -35.62 -0.89 9.56
C GLY A 71 -36.66 -0.80 8.44
N GLY A 72 -36.89 -1.90 7.70
CA GLY A 72 -37.79 -1.94 6.55
C GLY A 72 -37.14 -1.56 5.21
N ALA A 73 -35.83 -1.28 5.18
CA ALA A 73 -35.04 -1.13 3.96
C ALA A 73 -34.27 -2.42 3.67
N ASP A 74 -34.29 -2.87 2.41
CA ASP A 74 -33.43 -3.97 1.97
C ASP A 74 -32.00 -3.47 1.77
N VAL A 75 -31.04 -4.24 2.29
CA VAL A 75 -29.60 -3.95 2.27
C VAL A 75 -28.92 -4.90 1.31
N PHE A 76 -28.04 -4.34 0.48
CA PHE A 76 -27.30 -5.06 -0.54
C PHE A 76 -25.80 -4.89 -0.34
N GLN A 77 -25.05 -5.95 -0.59
CA GLN A 77 -23.59 -5.92 -0.64
C GLN A 77 -23.11 -5.91 -2.08
N SER A 78 -21.99 -5.25 -2.37
CA SER A 78 -21.35 -5.37 -3.68
C SER A 78 -20.99 -6.83 -3.96
N GLY A 79 -21.19 -7.29 -5.21
CA GLY A 79 -20.82 -8.64 -5.62
C GLY A 79 -19.41 -9.06 -5.19
N PRO A 80 -18.37 -8.24 -5.43
CA PRO A 80 -17.00 -8.56 -5.02
C PRO A 80 -16.84 -8.76 -3.51
N ILE A 81 -17.39 -7.87 -2.67
CA ILE A 81 -17.28 -8.05 -1.21
C ILE A 81 -18.08 -9.29 -0.77
N PHE A 82 -19.28 -9.49 -1.32
CA PHE A 82 -20.11 -10.64 -0.99
C PHE A 82 -19.39 -11.96 -1.33
N GLU A 83 -18.69 -12.01 -2.46
CA GLU A 83 -17.89 -13.15 -2.89
C GLU A 83 -16.77 -13.45 -1.91
N LEU A 84 -15.99 -12.44 -1.53
CA LEU A 84 -14.90 -12.58 -0.57
C LEU A 84 -15.41 -13.00 0.82
N GLN A 85 -16.54 -12.47 1.26
CA GLN A 85 -17.15 -12.82 2.54
C GLN A 85 -17.60 -14.28 2.58
N ASN A 86 -18.33 -14.73 1.55
CA ASN A 86 -18.99 -16.03 1.55
C ASN A 86 -18.18 -17.13 0.88
N GLN A 87 -17.04 -16.77 0.27
CA GLN A 87 -16.19 -17.69 -0.50
C GLN A 87 -16.99 -18.38 -1.61
N SER A 88 -17.83 -17.60 -2.29
CA SER A 88 -18.72 -18.06 -3.35
C SER A 88 -18.91 -16.99 -4.40
N ASP A 89 -18.68 -17.33 -5.66
CA ASP A 89 -18.90 -16.48 -6.82
C ASP A 89 -20.40 -16.32 -7.13
N PRO A 90 -21.02 -15.15 -6.86
CA PRO A 90 -22.44 -14.92 -7.09
C PRO A 90 -22.76 -14.65 -8.56
N ASN A 91 -21.77 -14.26 -9.38
CA ASN A 91 -21.97 -13.83 -10.76
C ASN A 91 -21.62 -14.94 -11.78
N GLY A 92 -21.04 -16.05 -11.31
CA GLY A 92 -20.62 -17.19 -12.10
C GLY A 92 -19.43 -16.84 -13.00
N ALA A 93 -19.38 -17.44 -14.19
CA ALA A 93 -18.29 -17.19 -15.15
C ALA A 93 -18.28 -15.77 -15.77
N THR A 94 -18.94 -14.78 -15.17
CA THR A 94 -18.89 -13.40 -15.64
C THR A 94 -17.75 -12.64 -14.95
N TYR A 95 -17.85 -11.32 -14.85
CA TYR A 95 -16.81 -10.49 -14.25
C TYR A 95 -17.40 -9.82 -13.02
N ASP A 96 -16.59 -9.58 -12.00
CA ASP A 96 -16.95 -8.92 -10.75
C ASP A 96 -17.05 -7.42 -10.89
N ILE A 97 -16.08 -6.82 -11.57
CA ILE A 97 -15.95 -5.37 -11.70
C ILE A 97 -15.90 -5.00 -13.18
N GLY A 98 -16.79 -4.10 -13.59
CA GLY A 98 -16.76 -3.50 -14.92
C GLY A 98 -16.11 -2.13 -14.83
N ILE A 99 -15.11 -1.88 -15.69
CA ILE A 99 -14.46 -0.58 -15.82
C ILE A 99 -14.61 -0.11 -17.26
N ASP A 100 -15.11 1.10 -17.46
CA ASP A 100 -15.10 1.78 -18.75
C ASP A 100 -14.01 2.86 -18.72
N VAL A 101 -12.99 2.72 -19.57
CA VAL A 101 -11.93 3.72 -19.76
C VAL A 101 -12.27 4.59 -20.96
N ASN A 102 -12.10 5.90 -20.84
CA ASN A 102 -12.52 6.83 -21.86
C ASN A 102 -11.67 6.76 -23.14
N LEU A 103 -12.31 6.38 -24.24
CA LEU A 103 -11.73 6.36 -25.58
C LEU A 103 -11.30 7.76 -26.05
N ASP A 104 -12.03 8.80 -25.66
CA ASP A 104 -11.75 10.17 -26.09
C ASP A 104 -10.42 10.66 -25.52
N SER A 105 -10.15 10.38 -24.24
CA SER A 105 -8.88 10.68 -23.56
C SER A 105 -7.71 9.84 -24.07
N ILE A 106 -7.95 8.58 -24.46
CA ILE A 106 -6.94 7.77 -25.17
C ILE A 106 -6.56 8.44 -26.50
N ASN A 107 -7.55 8.83 -27.31
CA ASN A 107 -7.33 9.45 -28.62
C ASN A 107 -6.68 10.84 -28.51
N ALA A 108 -6.99 11.58 -27.44
CA ALA A 108 -6.36 12.86 -27.12
C ALA A 108 -4.95 12.70 -26.52
N ASN A 109 -4.50 11.46 -26.27
CA ASN A 109 -3.22 11.16 -25.63
C ASN A 109 -3.12 11.87 -24.27
N GLU A 110 -4.12 11.71 -23.41
CA GLU A 110 -4.15 12.34 -22.09
C GLU A 110 -3.60 11.43 -20.98
N TYR A 111 -3.66 10.11 -21.16
CA TYR A 111 -3.19 9.15 -20.17
C TYR A 111 -1.68 8.95 -20.18
N PHE A 112 -1.16 8.70 -18.99
CA PHE A 112 0.13 8.11 -18.72
C PHE A 112 -0.05 6.66 -18.26
N PHE A 113 0.73 5.74 -18.84
CA PHE A 113 0.60 4.29 -18.67
C PHE A 113 1.74 3.67 -17.84
N GLY A 114 2.33 4.45 -16.93
CA GLY A 114 3.52 4.05 -16.17
C GLY A 114 3.30 2.85 -15.25
N GLY A 115 2.09 2.68 -14.71
CA GLY A 115 1.80 1.61 -13.74
C GLY A 115 2.67 1.76 -12.49
N LEU A 116 2.98 0.66 -11.79
CA LEU A 116 3.89 0.69 -10.64
C LEU A 116 5.36 0.83 -11.06
N ALA A 117 5.71 0.41 -12.27
CA ALA A 117 7.10 0.40 -12.75
C ALA A 117 7.65 1.78 -13.13
N ASP A 118 6.78 2.76 -13.41
CA ASP A 118 7.16 4.13 -13.71
C ASP A 118 6.20 5.11 -13.01
N PRO A 119 6.50 5.50 -11.75
CA PRO A 119 5.63 6.38 -10.97
C PRO A 119 5.75 7.87 -11.32
N ASN A 120 6.70 8.26 -12.18
CA ASN A 120 7.00 9.66 -12.47
C ASN A 120 6.05 10.23 -13.53
N VAL A 121 4.83 10.58 -13.11
CA VAL A 121 3.77 11.08 -13.98
C VAL A 121 4.17 12.42 -14.63
N PRO A 122 4.17 12.54 -15.97
CA PRO A 122 4.42 13.82 -16.61
C PRO A 122 3.34 14.85 -16.27
N PHE A 123 3.73 16.10 -15.99
CA PHE A 123 2.82 17.23 -15.67
C PHE A 123 1.72 17.55 -16.72
N SER A 124 1.73 16.88 -17.87
CA SER A 124 0.76 17.05 -18.97
C SER A 124 -0.22 15.88 -19.09
N LYS A 125 -0.13 14.90 -18.20
CA LYS A 125 -0.83 13.63 -18.29
C LYS A 125 -1.61 13.34 -17.02
N PHE A 126 -2.73 12.65 -17.18
CA PHE A 126 -3.41 11.98 -16.09
C PHE A 126 -2.80 10.59 -15.86
N ASP A 127 -2.55 10.24 -14.60
CA ASP A 127 -2.05 8.92 -14.25
C ASP A 127 -3.16 7.87 -14.34
N LEU A 128 -3.05 6.95 -15.30
CA LEU A 128 -4.06 5.91 -15.48
C LEU A 128 -4.07 4.92 -14.32
N PHE A 129 -2.94 4.72 -13.62
CA PHE A 129 -2.89 3.86 -12.43
C PHE A 129 -3.83 4.39 -11.35
N THR A 130 -3.67 5.66 -10.96
CA THR A 130 -4.52 6.31 -9.95
C THR A 130 -6.00 6.23 -10.34
N ILE A 131 -6.32 6.53 -11.60
CA ILE A 131 -7.71 6.47 -12.10
C ILE A 131 -8.28 5.06 -12.01
N LEU A 132 -7.53 4.04 -12.45
CA LEU A 132 -8.01 2.66 -12.40
C LEU A 132 -8.13 2.14 -10.96
N ALA A 133 -7.23 2.53 -10.07
CA ALA A 133 -7.31 2.17 -8.65
C ALA A 133 -8.53 2.83 -7.99
N HIS A 134 -8.84 4.09 -8.30
CA HIS A 134 -10.08 4.76 -7.91
C HIS A 134 -11.32 3.99 -8.38
N GLU A 135 -11.37 3.65 -9.67
CA GLU A 135 -12.50 2.91 -10.25
C GLU A 135 -12.66 1.50 -9.65
N ILE A 136 -11.57 0.82 -9.32
CA ILE A 136 -11.61 -0.46 -8.61
C ILE A 136 -12.21 -0.27 -7.20
N GLY A 137 -11.96 0.86 -6.53
CA GLY A 137 -12.62 1.22 -5.27
C GLY A 137 -14.16 1.26 -5.41
N HIS A 138 -14.68 1.92 -6.44
CA HIS A 138 -16.12 1.87 -6.75
C HIS A 138 -16.59 0.45 -7.06
N GLY A 139 -15.80 -0.31 -7.83
CA GLY A 139 -16.04 -1.73 -8.07
C GLY A 139 -16.18 -2.54 -6.80
N LEU A 140 -15.31 -2.31 -5.81
CA LEU A 140 -15.30 -3.01 -4.54
C LEU A 140 -16.46 -2.59 -3.63
N GLY A 141 -16.87 -1.34 -3.59
CA GLY A 141 -18.02 -0.96 -2.75
C GLY A 141 -18.10 0.48 -2.28
N PHE A 142 -17.24 1.39 -2.75
CA PHE A 142 -17.42 2.84 -2.57
C PHE A 142 -18.63 3.35 -3.37
N LEU A 143 -19.82 2.82 -3.09
CA LEU A 143 -21.03 3.11 -3.83
C LEU A 143 -22.21 3.27 -2.88
N SER A 144 -22.81 4.43 -2.99
CA SER A 144 -24.03 4.81 -2.32
C SER A 144 -25.22 4.68 -3.26
N PHE A 145 -26.36 4.19 -2.77
CA PHE A 145 -27.64 4.29 -3.48
C PHE A 145 -28.37 5.62 -3.22
N ASP A 146 -27.80 6.47 -2.35
CA ASP A 146 -28.35 7.74 -1.89
C ASP A 146 -29.85 7.64 -1.51
N PRO A 147 -30.17 6.78 -0.53
CA PRO A 147 -31.55 6.49 -0.15
C PRO A 147 -32.24 7.75 0.41
N VAL A 148 -33.34 8.17 -0.25
CA VAL A 148 -34.12 9.35 0.16
C VAL A 148 -35.17 9.02 1.25
N GLY A 149 -35.49 7.74 1.46
CA GLY A 149 -36.55 7.28 2.36
C GLY A 149 -36.14 6.19 3.34
N ALA A 150 -36.92 6.03 4.42
CA ALA A 150 -36.62 5.07 5.49
C ALA A 150 -36.63 3.60 5.02
N THR A 151 -37.43 3.27 4.01
CA THR A 151 -37.58 1.91 3.44
C THR A 151 -36.92 1.78 2.06
N ALA A 152 -36.18 2.79 1.61
CA ALA A 152 -35.47 2.72 0.33
C ALA A 152 -34.29 1.76 0.45
N ASN A 153 -34.01 1.01 -0.61
CA ASN A 153 -32.88 0.08 -0.66
C ASN A 153 -31.56 0.80 -0.38
N ARG A 154 -30.64 0.08 0.25
CA ARG A 154 -29.35 0.59 0.73
C ARG A 154 -28.23 -0.34 0.32
N THR A 155 -27.05 0.19 0.11
CA THR A 155 -25.83 -0.62 0.17
C THR A 155 -25.40 -0.84 1.63
N GLU A 156 -24.51 -1.79 1.90
CA GLU A 156 -23.84 -1.88 3.21
C GLU A 156 -23.13 -0.57 3.55
N TRP A 157 -22.52 0.07 2.55
CA TRP A 157 -21.93 1.41 2.65
C TRP A 157 -22.92 2.48 3.15
N ASP A 158 -24.16 2.50 2.64
CA ASP A 158 -25.20 3.45 3.06
C ASP A 158 -25.62 3.32 4.54
N LEU A 159 -25.32 2.21 5.21
CA LEU A 159 -25.59 2.05 6.64
C LEU A 159 -24.65 2.88 7.51
N PHE A 160 -23.48 3.24 6.97
CA PHE A 160 -22.50 4.08 7.64
C PHE A 160 -22.57 5.53 7.16
N LYS A 161 -23.57 5.91 6.36
CA LYS A 161 -23.75 7.30 5.95
C LYS A 161 -24.65 8.08 6.90
N SER A 162 -24.21 9.29 7.25
CA SER A 162 -24.98 10.27 8.02
C SER A 162 -24.81 11.66 7.41
N GLY A 163 -25.71 12.04 6.50
CA GLY A 163 -25.56 13.26 5.71
C GLY A 163 -24.37 13.15 4.76
N ASN A 164 -23.50 14.16 4.72
CA ASN A 164 -22.28 14.18 3.91
C ASN A 164 -21.09 13.55 4.65
N PHE A 165 -21.33 12.51 5.44
CA PHE A 165 -20.30 11.89 6.25
C PHE A 165 -20.45 10.37 6.24
N PHE A 166 -19.30 9.70 6.25
CA PHE A 166 -19.18 8.28 6.55
C PHE A 166 -18.81 8.11 8.04
N THR A 167 -19.43 7.14 8.70
CA THR A 167 -19.40 6.94 10.15
C THR A 167 -19.07 5.50 10.52
N GLY A 168 -18.35 4.80 9.65
CA GLY A 168 -17.83 3.47 9.95
C GLY A 168 -16.85 3.52 11.13
N PRO A 169 -16.91 2.58 12.09
CA PRO A 169 -16.12 2.66 13.31
C PRO A 169 -14.61 2.60 13.09
N ARG A 170 -14.10 1.78 12.15
CA ARG A 170 -12.67 1.74 11.83
C ARG A 170 -12.22 3.06 11.22
N SER A 171 -13.00 3.55 10.25
CA SER A 171 -12.74 4.80 9.55
C SER A 171 -12.74 5.99 10.51
N VAL A 172 -13.70 6.03 11.44
CA VAL A 172 -13.80 7.10 12.44
C VAL A 172 -12.63 7.06 13.43
N ALA A 173 -12.22 5.87 13.86
CA ALA A 173 -11.08 5.71 14.75
C ALA A 173 -9.78 6.19 14.09
N LEU A 174 -9.56 5.80 12.83
CA LEU A 174 -8.37 6.18 12.06
C LEU A 174 -8.35 7.67 11.72
N PHE A 175 -9.46 8.22 11.20
CA PHE A 175 -9.55 9.61 10.78
C PHE A 175 -9.66 10.60 11.96
N GLY A 176 -9.93 10.12 13.17
CA GLY A 176 -10.17 10.96 14.36
C GLY A 176 -11.55 11.65 14.37
N GLY A 177 -12.50 11.15 13.58
CA GLY A 177 -13.85 11.71 13.46
C GLY A 177 -14.61 11.15 12.25
N ASN A 178 -15.82 11.65 12.02
CA ASN A 178 -16.60 11.26 10.83
C ASN A 178 -15.88 11.70 9.55
N VAL A 179 -15.76 10.79 8.58
CA VAL A 179 -15.04 11.04 7.32
C VAL A 179 -15.92 11.86 6.37
N PRO A 180 -15.46 13.02 5.87
CA PRO A 180 -16.23 13.85 4.94
C PRO A 180 -16.45 13.18 3.57
N LEU A 181 -17.70 13.14 3.13
CA LEU A 181 -18.10 12.76 1.76
C LEU A 181 -18.45 14.00 0.95
N GLN A 182 -18.39 13.87 -0.38
CA GLN A 182 -18.82 14.93 -1.29
C GLN A 182 -20.30 15.26 -1.11
N SER A 183 -20.62 16.55 -1.17
CA SER A 183 -22.00 16.98 -0.97
C SER A 183 -22.88 16.58 -2.15
N GLY A 184 -23.88 15.74 -1.91
CA GLY A 184 -24.77 15.23 -2.95
C GLY A 184 -24.20 14.06 -3.75
N ASP A 185 -23.04 13.54 -3.34
CA ASP A 185 -22.39 12.37 -3.91
C ASP A 185 -21.86 11.50 -2.77
N GLY A 186 -22.61 10.45 -2.46
CA GLY A 186 -22.29 9.55 -1.36
C GLY A 186 -21.17 8.54 -1.64
N SER A 187 -20.58 8.56 -2.83
CA SER A 187 -19.60 7.58 -3.31
C SER A 187 -18.18 8.14 -3.34
N HIS A 188 -18.02 9.45 -3.17
CA HIS A 188 -16.72 10.13 -3.20
C HIS A 188 -16.39 10.81 -1.88
N LEU A 189 -15.09 10.90 -1.60
CA LEU A 189 -14.55 11.58 -0.43
C LEU A 189 -14.40 13.08 -0.68
N ASN A 190 -14.60 13.87 0.37
CA ASN A 190 -14.27 15.30 0.39
C ASN A 190 -13.00 15.57 1.20
N VAL A 191 -12.03 14.68 1.03
CA VAL A 191 -10.65 14.76 1.52
C VAL A 191 -9.73 14.35 0.37
N PHE A 192 -8.51 14.90 0.32
CA PHE A 192 -7.55 14.51 -0.71
C PHE A 192 -7.06 13.10 -0.45
N ASP A 193 -7.51 12.20 -1.29
CA ASP A 193 -7.36 10.76 -1.21
C ASP A 193 -7.65 10.19 -2.62
N ILE A 194 -7.35 8.92 -2.86
CA ILE A 194 -7.65 8.31 -4.15
C ILE A 194 -9.13 8.37 -4.49
N MET A 195 -10.05 8.33 -3.52
CA MET A 195 -11.50 8.41 -3.73
C MET A 195 -12.03 9.86 -3.81
N PHE A 196 -11.16 10.85 -3.98
CA PHE A 196 -11.55 12.22 -4.36
C PHE A 196 -12.02 12.24 -5.83
N PRO A 197 -13.09 12.98 -6.20
CA PRO A 197 -13.75 12.85 -7.51
C PRO A 197 -12.97 13.46 -8.69
N SER A 198 -11.74 13.94 -8.49
CA SER A 198 -10.96 14.58 -9.53
C SER A 198 -9.47 14.42 -9.29
N ILE A 199 -8.72 14.19 -10.35
CA ILE A 199 -7.26 14.14 -10.34
C ILE A 199 -6.69 15.26 -11.21
N SER A 200 -5.55 15.83 -10.81
CA SER A 200 -4.81 16.82 -11.61
C SER A 200 -3.76 16.15 -12.51
N ASN A 201 -3.33 16.83 -13.58
CA ASN A 201 -2.20 16.34 -14.37
C ASN A 201 -0.91 16.27 -13.53
N GLY A 202 -0.11 15.23 -13.74
CA GLY A 202 1.13 15.00 -12.99
C GLY A 202 0.93 14.53 -11.55
N GLN A 203 -0.31 14.32 -11.12
CA GLN A 203 -0.64 13.78 -9.80
C GLN A 203 -0.66 12.25 -9.86
N ARG A 204 -0.17 11.62 -8.78
CA ARG A 204 -0.34 10.19 -8.50
C ARG A 204 -0.80 10.01 -7.07
N ASP A 205 -1.85 9.24 -6.90
CA ASP A 205 -2.34 8.79 -5.60
C ASP A 205 -2.44 7.27 -5.57
N PHE A 206 -2.54 6.75 -4.37
CA PHE A 206 -2.53 5.36 -3.99
C PHE A 206 -3.67 5.09 -3.02
N VAL A 207 -4.03 3.81 -2.91
CA VAL A 207 -4.96 3.34 -1.89
C VAL A 207 -4.38 3.64 -0.52
N SER A 208 -5.14 4.29 0.35
CA SER A 208 -4.73 4.68 1.69
C SER A 208 -5.30 3.76 2.78
N ALA A 209 -4.75 3.85 3.99
CA ALA A 209 -5.33 3.19 5.16
C ALA A 209 -6.79 3.58 5.40
N LEU A 210 -7.17 4.82 5.06
CA LEU A 210 -8.55 5.30 5.15
C LEU A 210 -9.45 4.53 4.18
N ASP A 211 -9.00 4.31 2.95
CA ASP A 211 -9.78 3.57 1.96
C ASP A 211 -10.07 2.14 2.41
N ILE A 212 -9.02 1.46 2.91
CA ILE A 212 -9.11 0.11 3.44
C ILE A 212 -10.06 0.07 4.63
N ALA A 213 -9.93 1.00 5.58
CA ALA A 213 -10.80 1.07 6.75
C ALA A 213 -12.28 1.28 6.36
N MET A 214 -12.56 2.14 5.38
CA MET A 214 -13.93 2.42 4.91
C MET A 214 -14.57 1.22 4.24
N LEU A 215 -13.86 0.52 3.35
CA LEU A 215 -14.38 -0.71 2.77
C LEU A 215 -14.48 -1.83 3.81
N ALA A 216 -13.55 -1.91 4.77
CA ALA A 216 -13.60 -2.91 5.84
C ALA A 216 -14.80 -2.69 6.76
N ASP A 217 -15.17 -1.43 7.05
CA ASP A 217 -16.43 -1.10 7.72
C ASP A 217 -17.64 -1.55 6.89
N ALA A 218 -17.60 -1.36 5.57
CA ALA A 218 -18.62 -1.83 4.63
C ALA A 218 -18.57 -3.36 4.37
N GLY A 219 -17.64 -4.09 5.00
CA GLY A 219 -17.59 -5.54 5.02
C GLY A 219 -16.49 -6.20 4.18
N LEU A 220 -15.61 -5.45 3.52
CA LEU A 220 -14.42 -6.00 2.86
C LEU A 220 -13.58 -6.78 3.87
N ARG A 221 -13.14 -7.97 3.45
CA ARG A 221 -12.19 -8.77 4.23
C ARG A 221 -10.78 -8.27 3.93
N ILE A 222 -10.10 -7.80 4.96
CA ILE A 222 -8.75 -7.26 4.85
C ILE A 222 -7.73 -8.24 5.45
N LEU A 223 -6.48 -8.11 4.99
CA LEU A 223 -5.34 -8.75 5.64
C LEU A 223 -5.01 -7.98 6.93
N GLU A 224 -4.72 -8.71 7.99
CA GLU A 224 -4.40 -8.19 9.32
C GLU A 224 -3.26 -9.06 9.85
N PRO A 225 -2.33 -8.52 10.66
CA PRO A 225 -1.32 -9.32 11.34
C PRO A 225 -1.91 -10.51 12.11
N THR A 226 -1.28 -11.66 12.00
CA THR A 226 -1.67 -12.92 12.64
C THR A 226 -0.52 -13.47 13.48
N GLY A 227 -0.64 -14.69 13.99
CA GLY A 227 0.44 -15.34 14.75
C GLY A 227 1.17 -16.41 13.93
N GLY A 228 1.12 -16.30 12.60
CA GLY A 228 1.90 -17.11 11.68
C GLY A 228 2.23 -16.30 10.44
N ASP A 229 3.02 -16.89 9.54
CA ASP A 229 3.65 -16.20 8.41
C ASP A 229 2.68 -15.31 7.59
N ASP A 230 2.96 -14.01 7.59
CA ASP A 230 2.19 -12.97 6.93
C ASP A 230 2.98 -12.29 5.80
N LEU A 231 2.22 -11.79 4.81
CA LEU A 231 2.74 -10.95 3.73
C LEU A 231 1.93 -9.66 3.72
N LEU A 232 2.50 -8.60 4.27
CA LEU A 232 1.82 -7.34 4.52
C LEU A 232 2.60 -6.16 3.96
N PHE A 233 1.91 -5.02 3.81
CA PHE A 233 2.46 -3.79 3.27
C PHE A 233 1.89 -2.62 4.08
N GLY A 234 2.70 -1.58 4.27
CA GLY A 234 2.26 -0.24 4.62
C GLY A 234 1.56 0.45 3.46
N PHE A 235 1.48 1.77 3.51
CA PHE A 235 0.79 2.62 2.55
C PHE A 235 1.72 3.68 1.97
N GLU A 236 1.63 3.92 0.67
CA GLU A 236 2.33 5.05 0.04
C GLU A 236 1.73 6.39 0.47
N ARG A 237 2.57 7.43 0.46
CA ARG A 237 2.15 8.81 0.72
C ARG A 237 1.50 9.41 -0.54
N ASN A 238 0.27 9.90 -0.40
CA ASN A 238 -0.51 10.45 -1.51
C ASN A 238 -0.11 11.88 -1.92
N SER A 239 -0.18 12.18 -3.23
CA SER A 239 0.18 13.48 -3.81
C SER A 239 -0.91 14.53 -3.56
N GLY A 240 -0.90 15.12 -2.37
CA GLY A 240 -1.88 16.13 -1.95
C GLY A 240 -2.60 15.78 -0.65
N GLY A 241 -2.37 14.57 -0.12
CA GLY A 241 -2.72 14.22 1.25
C GLY A 241 -1.85 14.99 2.26
N GLY A 242 -2.45 15.44 3.36
CA GLY A 242 -1.68 15.81 4.55
C GLY A 242 -1.16 14.56 5.26
N THR A 243 -0.44 14.71 6.37
CA THR A 243 0.03 13.63 7.28
C THR A 243 -1.06 12.70 7.84
N LEU A 244 -2.33 12.87 7.44
CA LEU A 244 -3.51 12.20 8.02
C LEU A 244 -4.15 11.17 7.06
N ILE A 245 -3.60 10.97 5.85
CA ILE A 245 -4.24 10.19 4.77
C ILE A 245 -3.21 9.29 4.04
N GLY A 246 -2.25 8.75 4.79
CA GLY A 246 -1.33 7.70 4.33
C GLY A 246 0.15 8.01 4.57
N GLY A 247 0.92 6.93 4.64
CA GLY A 247 2.37 6.94 4.67
C GLY A 247 2.97 6.54 6.00
N ASP A 248 2.49 7.12 7.10
CA ASP A 248 3.09 6.87 8.42
C ASP A 248 2.33 5.71 9.10
N ASP A 249 2.90 4.51 9.07
CA ASP A 249 2.27 3.29 9.56
C ASP A 249 2.78 2.85 10.93
N ALA A 250 1.90 2.16 11.67
CA ALA A 250 2.26 1.53 12.94
C ALA A 250 1.72 0.10 12.95
N VAL A 251 2.61 -0.88 12.90
CA VAL A 251 2.28 -2.30 12.77
C VAL A 251 3.02 -3.13 13.83
N ALA A 252 2.33 -4.15 14.33
CA ALA A 252 2.94 -5.26 15.07
C ALA A 252 2.55 -6.55 14.35
N LEU A 253 3.53 -7.27 13.81
CA LEU A 253 3.34 -8.50 13.03
C LEU A 253 3.08 -9.72 13.91
N LEU A 254 3.38 -9.59 15.22
CA LEU A 254 3.12 -10.54 16.30
C LEU A 254 4.05 -11.76 16.27
N GLY A 255 3.92 -12.63 15.28
CA GLY A 255 4.90 -13.68 15.07
C GLY A 255 4.52 -14.67 13.99
N GLY A 256 5.43 -15.57 13.66
CA GLY A 256 5.49 -16.14 12.32
C GLY A 256 6.73 -15.62 11.61
N ASN A 257 7.05 -16.16 10.43
CA ASN A 257 8.13 -15.62 9.62
C ASN A 257 7.53 -14.65 8.60
N ASP A 258 7.54 -13.37 8.91
CA ASP A 258 6.76 -12.35 8.23
C ASP A 258 7.57 -11.60 7.16
N TRP A 259 6.86 -11.09 6.14
CA TRP A 259 7.42 -10.13 5.20
C TRP A 259 6.57 -8.86 5.24
N TYR A 260 7.21 -7.74 5.55
CA TYR A 260 6.58 -6.42 5.62
C TYR A 260 7.41 -5.34 4.92
N ASP A 261 6.72 -4.47 4.18
CA ASP A 261 7.30 -3.29 3.52
C ASP A 261 6.48 -2.05 3.87
N GLY A 262 7.06 -1.13 4.64
CA GLY A 262 6.42 0.13 5.08
C GLY A 262 6.16 1.11 3.95
N LEU A 263 6.86 0.96 2.82
CA LEU A 263 6.78 1.82 1.64
C LEU A 263 7.30 3.24 1.91
N SER A 264 6.44 4.20 2.23
CA SER A 264 6.87 5.59 2.32
C SER A 264 6.19 6.29 3.49
N GLY A 265 6.94 7.02 4.31
CA GLY A 265 6.41 7.73 5.45
C GLY A 265 7.21 7.38 6.70
N ILE A 266 6.76 7.83 7.86
CA ILE A 266 7.46 7.55 9.12
C ILE A 266 6.82 6.33 9.75
N ASP A 267 7.44 5.18 9.54
CA ASP A 267 6.88 3.89 9.92
C ASP A 267 7.40 3.42 11.29
N THR A 268 6.55 2.71 12.02
CA THR A 268 6.90 1.98 13.24
C THR A 268 6.50 0.52 13.08
N ILE A 269 7.51 -0.34 12.96
CA ILE A 269 7.37 -1.75 12.61
C ILE A 269 7.94 -2.59 13.77
N ASP A 270 7.14 -3.53 14.27
CA ASP A 270 7.51 -4.53 15.28
C ASP A 270 7.24 -5.93 14.69
N GLY A 271 8.29 -6.68 14.36
CA GLY A 271 8.19 -8.03 13.77
C GLY A 271 7.63 -9.05 14.75
N GLY A 272 8.07 -8.98 16.00
CA GLY A 272 7.53 -9.80 17.07
C GLY A 272 8.36 -11.05 17.27
N GLY A 273 8.01 -12.18 16.65
CA GLY A 273 8.83 -13.38 16.80
C GLY A 273 8.70 -14.38 15.67
N GLY A 274 9.83 -14.94 15.26
CA GLY A 274 9.99 -15.71 14.03
C GLY A 274 11.00 -15.00 13.13
N ASP A 275 11.44 -15.65 12.05
CA ASP A 275 12.50 -15.07 11.20
C ASP A 275 11.86 -14.08 10.20
N ASP A 276 11.90 -12.78 10.50
CA ASP A 276 11.18 -11.75 9.74
C ASP A 276 12.04 -11.09 8.65
N THR A 277 11.38 -10.53 7.65
CA THR A 277 11.97 -9.60 6.68
C THR A 277 11.20 -8.29 6.69
N LEU A 278 11.81 -7.26 7.26
CA LEU A 278 11.20 -5.96 7.52
C LEU A 278 11.90 -4.88 6.72
N ILE A 279 11.14 -4.17 5.89
CA ILE A 279 11.61 -3.02 5.11
C ILE A 279 10.94 -1.77 5.68
N GLY A 280 11.76 -0.81 6.15
CA GLY A 280 11.32 0.51 6.63
C GLY A 280 10.65 1.28 5.50
N GLY A 281 11.44 1.75 4.54
CA GLY A 281 10.91 2.42 3.35
C GLY A 281 11.59 3.76 3.08
N LEU A 282 10.80 4.79 2.77
CA LEU A 282 11.27 6.17 2.65
C LEU A 282 10.92 6.96 3.90
N ALA A 283 11.80 7.89 4.28
CA ALA A 283 11.76 8.71 5.49
C ALA A 283 12.33 7.97 6.71
N ASN A 284 12.08 8.49 7.91
CA ASN A 284 12.79 8.05 9.12
C ASN A 284 11.97 6.99 9.85
N ASP A 285 12.33 5.73 9.72
CA ASP A 285 11.56 4.62 10.23
C ASP A 285 12.08 4.10 11.58
N SER A 286 11.23 3.37 12.30
CA SER A 286 11.60 2.65 13.52
C SER A 286 11.22 1.19 13.33
N VAL A 287 12.21 0.33 13.13
CA VAL A 287 12.05 -1.10 12.87
C VAL A 287 12.67 -1.91 14.01
N LEU A 288 11.86 -2.76 14.63
CA LEU A 288 12.27 -3.77 15.60
C LEU A 288 12.03 -5.15 14.98
N GLY A 289 13.07 -5.98 14.87
CA GLY A 289 12.98 -7.37 14.43
C GLY A 289 12.19 -8.19 15.44
N GLY A 290 12.74 -8.35 16.64
CA GLY A 290 12.05 -8.99 17.75
C GLY A 290 12.82 -10.19 18.26
N ALA A 291 12.29 -11.39 18.06
CA ALA A 291 12.92 -12.64 18.48
C ALA A 291 13.13 -13.55 17.27
N ASP A 292 14.20 -14.36 17.33
CA ASP A 292 14.70 -15.20 16.24
C ASP A 292 15.48 -14.39 15.18
N ASP A 293 15.91 -15.00 14.07
CA ASP A 293 16.94 -14.40 13.21
C ASP A 293 16.29 -13.49 12.13
N ASP A 294 16.42 -12.17 12.25
CA ASP A 294 15.70 -11.20 11.40
C ASP A 294 16.53 -10.55 10.28
N LEU A 295 15.85 -10.09 9.23
CA LEU A 295 16.40 -9.21 8.19
C LEU A 295 15.72 -7.84 8.23
N LEU A 296 16.47 -6.80 8.60
CA LEU A 296 15.99 -5.42 8.65
C LEU A 296 16.63 -4.60 7.53
N ILE A 297 15.83 -3.89 6.75
CA ILE A 297 16.27 -3.01 5.67
C ILE A 297 15.71 -1.62 5.93
N GLY A 298 16.56 -0.62 6.20
CA GLY A 298 16.10 0.73 6.54
C GLY A 298 15.49 1.48 5.36
N PHE A 299 15.83 1.12 4.13
CA PHE A 299 15.46 1.87 2.93
C PHE A 299 14.66 1.04 1.91
N GLU A 300 14.06 1.73 0.94
CA GLU A 300 13.35 1.14 -0.19
C GLU A 300 14.07 -0.01 -0.90
N SER A 301 13.38 -1.16 -1.04
CA SER A 301 13.89 -2.38 -1.68
C SER A 301 13.96 -2.32 -3.21
N ASN A 302 13.31 -1.33 -3.83
CA ASN A 302 12.95 -1.24 -5.25
C ASN A 302 13.90 -0.35 -6.09
N GLY A 303 15.14 -0.15 -5.63
CA GLY A 303 16.22 0.36 -6.48
C GLY A 303 16.23 1.88 -6.69
N ALA A 304 15.55 2.63 -5.82
CA ALA A 304 15.84 4.05 -5.67
C ALA A 304 17.33 4.23 -5.34
N THR A 305 17.95 5.15 -6.07
CA THR A 305 19.39 5.29 -6.18
C THR A 305 20.04 5.68 -4.86
N SER A 306 20.71 4.72 -4.21
CA SER A 306 21.44 4.88 -2.94
C SER A 306 20.52 5.18 -1.75
N PRO A 307 20.76 4.62 -0.56
CA PRO A 307 20.14 5.12 0.66
C PRO A 307 20.29 6.64 0.65
N SER A 308 19.15 7.32 0.56
CA SER A 308 19.10 8.77 0.46
C SER A 308 19.80 9.28 1.73
N SER A 309 20.85 10.07 1.58
CA SER A 309 21.74 10.42 2.69
C SER A 309 21.12 11.34 3.75
N PHE A 310 19.79 11.40 3.83
CA PHE A 310 19.01 12.30 4.67
C PHE A 310 18.08 11.60 5.65
N ASP A 311 17.67 10.37 5.33
CA ASP A 311 16.82 9.60 6.20
C ASP A 311 17.67 9.05 7.36
N THR A 312 17.04 8.79 8.50
CA THR A 312 17.69 8.42 9.77
C THR A 312 16.78 7.43 10.46
N ASP A 313 17.00 6.16 10.13
CA ASP A 313 16.19 5.06 10.62
C ASP A 313 16.70 4.58 11.98
N THR A 314 15.82 3.97 12.77
CA THR A 314 16.17 3.22 13.97
C THR A 314 15.92 1.75 13.68
N LEU A 315 16.99 0.95 13.58
CA LEU A 315 16.93 -0.47 13.23
C LEU A 315 17.47 -1.28 14.42
N ILE A 316 16.59 -2.02 15.07
CA ILE A 316 16.92 -2.83 16.25
C ILE A 316 16.63 -4.29 15.91
N GLY A 317 17.66 -5.14 15.88
CA GLY A 317 17.55 -6.58 15.60
C GLY A 317 16.70 -7.27 16.67
N GLY A 318 17.26 -7.49 17.85
CA GLY A 318 16.51 -8.04 18.98
C GLY A 318 17.23 -9.24 19.56
N ASP A 319 16.51 -10.31 19.89
CA ASP A 319 17.11 -11.59 20.27
C ASP A 319 17.29 -12.44 19.01
N GLY A 320 18.50 -12.78 18.58
CA GLY A 320 18.67 -13.46 17.29
C GLY A 320 20.04 -13.21 16.69
N ASN A 321 20.33 -13.83 15.55
CA ASN A 321 21.48 -13.46 14.73
C ASN A 321 20.98 -12.63 13.56
N ASP A 322 20.91 -11.33 13.77
CA ASP A 322 20.18 -10.45 12.87
C ASP A 322 21.06 -9.94 11.73
N THR A 323 20.45 -9.66 10.59
CA THR A 323 21.08 -8.96 9.47
C THR A 323 20.41 -7.62 9.25
N ILE A 324 21.17 -6.55 9.44
CA ILE A 324 20.71 -5.17 9.29
C ILE A 324 21.38 -4.54 8.08
N VAL A 325 20.57 -4.17 7.09
CA VAL A 325 20.97 -3.40 5.91
C VAL A 325 20.60 -1.93 6.15
N GLY A 326 21.56 -1.18 6.67
CA GLY A 326 21.37 0.21 7.04
C GLY A 326 22.11 1.21 6.15
N ALA A 327 21.87 2.48 6.43
CA ALA A 327 22.50 3.66 5.87
C ALA A 327 23.38 4.38 6.92
N VAL A 328 23.93 5.53 6.54
CA VAL A 328 24.96 6.22 7.32
C VAL A 328 24.48 6.97 8.55
N ASN A 329 23.23 7.41 8.53
CA ASN A 329 22.68 8.23 9.60
C ASN A 329 21.86 7.40 10.59
N ASP A 330 21.73 6.09 10.31
CA ASP A 330 20.81 5.24 11.05
C ASP A 330 21.36 4.92 12.44
N VAL A 331 20.44 4.74 13.36
CA VAL A 331 20.68 4.24 14.70
C VAL A 331 20.46 2.73 14.65
N ILE A 332 21.52 1.96 14.82
CA ILE A 332 21.51 0.51 14.65
C ILE A 332 21.86 -0.19 15.96
N ASP A 333 21.13 -1.21 16.35
CA ASP A 333 21.47 -2.10 17.47
C ASP A 333 21.12 -3.53 17.09
N GLY A 334 22.10 -4.43 16.98
CA GLY A 334 21.82 -5.85 16.69
C GLY A 334 21.11 -6.56 17.84
N GLY A 335 21.24 -6.07 19.08
CA GLY A 335 20.65 -6.71 20.24
C GLY A 335 21.50 -7.86 20.77
N ALA A 336 20.95 -9.07 20.83
CA ALA A 336 21.53 -10.24 21.47
C ALA A 336 21.69 -11.39 20.49
N GLY A 337 22.92 -11.61 20.04
CA GLY A 337 23.33 -12.81 19.33
C GLY A 337 24.61 -12.56 18.56
N VAL A 338 24.65 -12.96 17.29
CA VAL A 338 25.77 -12.68 16.39
C VAL A 338 25.23 -11.90 15.19
N ASP A 339 25.36 -10.59 15.27
CA ASP A 339 24.62 -9.67 14.41
C ASP A 339 25.51 -9.11 13.31
N THR A 340 24.91 -8.92 12.14
CA THR A 340 25.57 -8.45 10.92
C THR A 340 25.02 -7.11 10.48
N LEU A 341 25.89 -6.10 10.38
CA LEU A 341 25.61 -4.87 9.66
C LEU A 341 26.17 -4.95 8.23
N ASP A 342 25.30 -4.88 7.23
CA ASP A 342 25.68 -4.86 5.82
C ASP A 342 25.52 -3.45 5.21
N LEU A 343 26.67 -2.86 4.85
CA LEU A 343 26.75 -1.55 4.19
C LEU A 343 27.16 -1.67 2.71
N SER A 344 27.17 -2.87 2.14
CA SER A 344 27.66 -3.12 0.78
C SER A 344 26.86 -2.38 -0.30
N SER A 345 25.60 -2.04 -0.02
CA SER A 345 24.69 -1.26 -0.86
C SER A 345 24.92 0.26 -0.77
N VAL A 346 25.73 0.74 0.18
CA VAL A 346 25.96 2.17 0.40
C VAL A 346 26.93 2.73 -0.65
N GLY A 347 26.50 3.80 -1.33
CA GLY A 347 27.16 4.36 -2.52
C GLY A 347 28.45 5.17 -2.31
N VAL A 348 29.05 5.17 -1.11
CA VAL A 348 30.32 5.89 -0.82
C VAL A 348 31.10 5.19 0.31
N GLY A 349 32.43 5.34 0.33
CA GLY A 349 33.31 4.73 1.34
C GLY A 349 33.15 5.31 2.74
N ARG A 350 33.33 4.48 3.78
CA ARG A 350 32.91 4.81 5.14
C ARG A 350 33.96 4.54 6.21
N GLU A 351 33.95 5.42 7.21
CA GLU A 351 34.59 5.17 8.49
C GLU A 351 33.54 4.55 9.42
N VAL A 352 33.71 3.29 9.80
CA VAL A 352 32.82 2.57 10.72
C VAL A 352 33.64 2.15 11.93
N ARG A 353 33.19 2.52 13.12
CA ARG A 353 33.84 2.20 14.40
C ARG A 353 32.85 1.50 15.30
N VAL A 354 33.15 0.26 15.71
CA VAL A 354 32.28 -0.54 16.58
C VAL A 354 33.01 -0.91 17.86
N GLY A 355 32.33 -0.80 19.01
CA GLY A 355 32.84 -1.22 20.32
C GLY A 355 33.32 -0.12 21.30
N ALA A 356 32.91 1.16 21.15
CA ALA A 356 32.74 2.17 22.24
C ALA A 356 32.81 3.64 21.74
N VAL A 357 31.97 4.44 22.41
CA VAL A 357 31.69 5.88 22.29
C VAL A 357 32.94 6.77 22.19
N PHE A 358 33.03 7.58 21.12
CA PHE A 358 33.48 8.98 21.22
C PHE A 358 32.88 9.85 20.10
N GLY A 359 31.90 10.67 20.47
CA GLY A 359 31.76 12.02 19.92
C GLY A 359 31.08 12.20 18.58
N LEU A 360 29.85 11.69 18.44
CA LEU A 360 28.63 12.35 17.92
C LEU A 360 27.54 11.26 17.86
N LEU A 361 26.61 11.29 18.84
CA LEU A 361 25.48 10.38 19.10
C LEU A 361 25.83 8.89 19.44
N GLU A 362 25.35 8.43 20.60
CA GLU A 362 25.53 7.11 21.24
C GLU A 362 24.58 6.06 20.61
N THR A 363 24.75 4.73 20.64
CA THR A 363 24.86 3.77 21.78
C THR A 363 25.45 2.43 21.31
N ASN A 364 25.58 1.43 22.19
CA ASN A 364 26.13 0.09 21.90
C ASN A 364 25.56 -0.51 20.60
N LEU A 365 26.36 -0.49 19.54
CA LEU A 365 26.10 -1.28 18.34
C LEU A 365 26.47 -2.73 18.74
N ASN A 366 25.54 -3.51 19.27
CA ASN A 366 25.77 -4.93 19.51
C ASN A 366 25.88 -5.61 18.13
N LEU A 367 27.09 -5.59 17.56
CA LEU A 367 27.38 -6.03 16.20
C LEU A 367 28.71 -6.78 16.19
N GLU A 368 28.67 -8.01 15.75
CA GLU A 368 29.84 -8.89 15.65
C GLU A 368 30.41 -8.89 14.23
N ILE A 369 29.60 -8.64 13.21
CA ILE A 369 30.00 -8.69 11.81
C ILE A 369 29.66 -7.37 11.12
N ILE A 370 30.63 -6.81 10.40
CA ILE A 370 30.43 -5.59 9.59
C ILE A 370 30.94 -5.84 8.19
N ILE A 371 30.05 -5.68 7.22
CA ILE A 371 30.37 -5.69 5.80
C ILE A 371 30.43 -4.25 5.32
N GLY A 372 31.61 -3.83 4.90
CA GLY A 372 31.90 -2.53 4.33
C GLY A 372 31.30 -2.34 2.94
N THR A 373 31.49 -1.14 2.41
CA THR A 373 30.97 -0.69 1.14
C THR A 373 31.81 -1.22 -0.04
N ASN A 374 31.44 -0.84 -1.26
CA ASN A 374 32.26 -1.10 -2.45
C ASN A 374 33.37 -0.04 -2.67
N PHE A 375 33.64 0.79 -1.67
CA PHE A 375 34.57 1.92 -1.74
C PHE A 375 35.55 1.87 -0.57
N ASN A 376 36.56 2.75 -0.60
CA ASN A 376 37.57 2.79 0.45
C ASN A 376 36.94 3.00 1.84
N ASP A 377 36.99 1.95 2.66
CA ASP A 377 36.48 1.98 4.02
C ASP A 377 37.62 2.06 5.06
N SER A 378 37.28 2.61 6.22
CA SER A 378 38.07 2.57 7.45
C SER A 378 37.24 1.89 8.53
N LEU A 379 37.32 0.56 8.59
CA LEU A 379 36.63 -0.24 9.58
C LEU A 379 37.53 -0.46 10.81
N GLN A 380 37.01 -0.19 12.00
CA GLN A 380 37.72 -0.42 13.26
C GLN A 380 36.81 -1.13 14.28
N GLY A 381 37.26 -2.30 14.73
CA GLY A 381 36.73 -2.98 15.90
C GLY A 381 37.50 -2.56 17.14
N LEU A 382 36.78 -2.21 18.20
CA LEU A 382 37.34 -1.82 19.50
C LEU A 382 37.26 -2.97 20.52
N ASP A 383 36.52 -4.03 20.20
CA ASP A 383 36.41 -5.28 20.95
C ASP A 383 37.07 -6.46 20.21
N GLN A 384 37.37 -7.55 20.93
CA GLN A 384 38.22 -8.65 20.42
C GLN A 384 37.49 -9.64 19.48
N ASP A 385 36.17 -9.56 19.36
CA ASP A 385 35.34 -10.55 18.67
C ASP A 385 34.56 -9.97 17.46
N ILE A 386 35.04 -8.87 16.87
CA ILE A 386 34.42 -8.25 15.68
C ILE A 386 35.10 -8.74 14.39
N LEU A 387 34.32 -9.30 13.46
CA LEU A 387 34.72 -9.59 12.09
C LEU A 387 34.44 -8.39 11.18
N LEU A 388 35.50 -7.84 10.61
CA LEU A 388 35.42 -6.74 9.64
C LEU A 388 35.69 -7.26 8.23
N VAL A 389 34.73 -7.07 7.34
CA VAL A 389 34.83 -7.43 5.92
C VAL A 389 34.82 -6.14 5.12
N GLY A 390 35.91 -5.81 4.42
CA GLY A 390 36.04 -4.53 3.70
C GLY A 390 35.20 -4.35 2.43
N GLY A 391 34.29 -5.29 2.12
CA GLY A 391 33.49 -5.23 0.90
C GLY A 391 34.33 -5.27 -0.38
N GLY A 392 34.02 -4.38 -1.33
CA GLY A 392 34.65 -4.32 -2.67
C GLY A 392 35.78 -3.28 -2.82
N GLY A 393 36.04 -2.48 -1.78
CA GLY A 393 36.87 -1.27 -1.81
C GLY A 393 38.28 -1.38 -1.27
#